data_AF-A0A0N0P7Y0-F1
#
_entry.id   AF-A0A0N0P7Y0-F1
#
_cell.length_a   1.000
_cell.length_b   1.000
_cell.length_c   1.000
_cell.angle_alpha   90.00
_cell.angle_beta   90.00
_cell.angle_gamma   90.00
#
_symmetry.space_group_name_H-M   'P 1'
#
loop_
_entity.id
_entity.type
_entity.pdbx_description
1 polymer ?
#
loop_
_entity_poly.entity_id
_entity_poly.type
_entity_poly.pdbx_seq_one_letter_code
_entity_poly.pdbx_strand_id
1 'polypeptide(L)'
;MDAQTAATLQLIARAFASSPTKYSVTVAPHPLLADAYDVLFSRPTAEAPESPLFVKLTLTERPANDGERHFEGLVENQKWPITLSIDQNFVLKNFPHGSIDVAWEHKLCVSRIPLWTKESTAV
;
A
#
# COMPACT_ATOMS: atom_id res chain seq x y z
N MET A 1 -2.15 -22.13 -2.26
CA MET A 1 -2.53 -20.92 -3.01
C MET A 1 -3.19 -21.39 -4.30
N ASP A 2 -4.43 -21.01 -4.53
CA ASP A 2 -5.14 -21.38 -5.76
C ASP A 2 -4.58 -20.59 -6.97
N ALA A 3 -4.88 -21.09 -8.18
CA ALA A 3 -4.36 -20.51 -9.42
C ALA A 3 -4.92 -19.10 -9.70
N GLN A 4 -6.13 -18.80 -9.21
CA GLN A 4 -6.78 -17.51 -9.43
C GLN A 4 -6.11 -16.41 -8.59
N THR A 5 -5.87 -16.68 -7.31
CA THR A 5 -5.14 -15.82 -6.37
C THR A 5 -3.73 -15.53 -6.91
N ALA A 6 -3.05 -16.54 -7.45
CA ALA A 6 -1.73 -16.37 -8.07
C ALA A 6 -1.77 -15.42 -9.28
N ALA A 7 -2.77 -15.60 -10.15
CA ALA A 7 -2.95 -14.76 -11.33
C ALA A 7 -3.29 -13.31 -10.95
N THR A 8 -4.19 -13.10 -9.98
CA THR A 8 -4.53 -11.77 -9.48
C THR A 8 -3.33 -11.08 -8.82
N LEU A 9 -2.54 -11.80 -8.02
CA LEU A 9 -1.30 -11.28 -7.44
C LEU A 9 -0.31 -10.80 -8.50
N GLN A 10 -0.07 -11.60 -9.53
CA GLN A 10 0.82 -11.23 -10.63
C GLN A 10 0.31 -10.03 -11.41
N LEU A 11 -1.01 -9.95 -11.63
CA LEU A 11 -1.66 -8.81 -12.28
C LEU A 11 -1.46 -7.52 -11.48
N ILE A 12 -1.72 -7.54 -10.17
CA ILE A 12 -1.52 -6.38 -9.30
C ILE A 12 -0.03 -6.00 -9.29
N ALA A 13 0.86 -6.97 -9.07
CA ALA A 13 2.31 -6.72 -9.06
C ALA A 13 2.80 -6.08 -10.36
N ARG A 14 2.34 -6.57 -11.51
CA ARG A 14 2.70 -6.01 -12.82
C ARG A 14 2.16 -4.59 -13.02
N ALA A 15 0.92 -4.32 -12.62
CA ALA A 15 0.31 -3.01 -12.75
C ALA A 15 0.99 -1.95 -11.89
N PHE A 16 1.39 -2.30 -10.66
CA PHE A 16 2.15 -1.40 -9.80
C PHE A 16 3.60 -1.24 -10.28
N ALA A 17 4.23 -2.28 -10.81
CA ALA A 17 5.59 -2.20 -11.35
C ALA A 17 5.69 -1.35 -12.64
N SER A 18 4.63 -1.32 -13.45
CA SER A 18 4.55 -0.50 -14.66
C SER A 18 4.15 0.95 -14.39
N SER A 19 3.72 1.27 -13.17
CA SER A 19 3.26 2.61 -12.80
C SER A 19 4.45 3.54 -12.50
N PRO A 20 4.46 4.78 -13.03
CA PRO A 20 5.47 5.77 -12.66
C PRO A 20 5.25 6.17 -11.20
N THR A 21 6.17 5.77 -10.32
CA THR A 21 6.08 6.04 -8.89
C THR A 21 7.45 6.17 -8.23
N LYS A 22 7.48 6.88 -7.09
CA LYS A 22 8.67 7.07 -6.24
C LYS A 22 8.82 6.00 -5.15
N TYR A 23 7.89 5.04 -5.09
CA TYR A 23 7.90 3.96 -4.10
C TYR A 23 8.41 2.66 -4.71
N SER A 24 9.12 1.87 -3.91
CA SER A 24 9.24 0.43 -4.16
C SER A 24 7.95 -0.25 -3.71
N VAL A 25 7.46 -1.21 -4.49
CA VAL A 25 6.17 -1.86 -4.26
C VAL A 25 6.34 -3.37 -4.16
N THR A 26 5.77 -3.95 -3.11
CA THR A 26 5.66 -5.40 -2.92
C THR A 26 4.19 -5.77 -2.76
N VAL A 27 3.76 -6.85 -3.39
CA VAL A 27 2.37 -7.33 -3.32
C VAL A 27 2.36 -8.72 -2.70
N ALA A 28 1.43 -8.95 -1.77
CA ALA A 28 1.26 -10.21 -1.08
C ALA A 28 -0.23 -10.51 -0.86
N PRO A 29 -0.63 -11.79 -0.71
CA PRO A 29 -1.99 -12.12 -0.27
C PRO A 29 -2.20 -11.65 1.18
N HIS A 30 -3.39 -11.18 1.51
CA HIS A 30 -3.72 -10.80 2.88
C HIS A 30 -3.75 -12.05 3.77
N PRO A 31 -3.14 -12.03 4.97
CA PRO A 31 -2.97 -13.23 5.80
C PRO A 31 -4.28 -13.76 6.40
N LEU A 32 -5.31 -12.92 6.53
CA LEU A 32 -6.55 -13.25 7.25
C LEU A 32 -7.83 -13.11 6.41
N LEU A 33 -7.75 -12.46 5.25
CA LEU A 33 -8.92 -12.13 4.44
C LEU A 33 -8.74 -12.83 3.10
N ALA A 34 -9.67 -13.73 2.80
CA ALA A 34 -9.72 -14.34 1.48
C ALA A 34 -9.98 -13.25 0.42
N ASP A 35 -9.41 -13.43 -0.76
CA ASP A 35 -9.56 -12.52 -1.90
C ASP A 35 -9.12 -11.07 -1.65
N ALA A 36 -8.29 -10.87 -0.63
CA ALA A 36 -7.67 -9.58 -0.33
C ALA A 36 -6.15 -9.63 -0.53
N TYR A 37 -5.59 -8.48 -0.91
CA TYR A 37 -4.19 -8.36 -1.30
C TYR A 37 -3.56 -7.16 -0.60
N ASP A 38 -2.44 -7.36 0.08
CA ASP A 38 -1.66 -6.28 0.67
C ASP A 38 -0.62 -5.77 -0.34
N VAL A 39 -0.67 -4.47 -0.60
CA VAL A 39 0.33 -3.72 -1.36
C VAL A 39 1.14 -2.90 -0.36
N LEU A 40 2.43 -3.22 -0.26
CA LEU A 40 3.38 -2.56 0.62
C LEU A 40 4.23 -1.58 -0.18
N PHE A 41 4.19 -0.31 0.22
CA PHE A 41 4.99 0.76 -0.35
C PHE A 41 6.15 1.06 0.59
N SER A 42 7.37 1.12 0.05
CA SER A 42 8.55 1.61 0.77
C SER A 42 9.27 2.67 -0.06
N ARG A 43 10.15 3.44 0.59
CA ARG A 43 11.10 4.32 -0.07
C ARG A 43 12.48 4.06 0.51
N PRO A 44 13.54 4.14 -0.29
CA PRO A 44 14.89 4.19 0.24
C PRO A 44 15.03 5.45 1.10
N THR A 45 15.08 5.31 2.42
CA THR A 45 15.38 6.40 3.35
C THR A 45 16.88 6.48 3.53
N ALA A 46 17.54 7.36 2.78
CA ALA A 46 18.99 7.55 2.85
C ALA A 46 19.49 8.01 4.25
N GLU A 47 18.60 8.55 5.09
CA GLU A 47 18.97 9.12 6.40
C GLU A 47 18.89 8.14 7.58
N ALA A 48 18.19 7.01 7.46
CA ALA A 48 18.08 6.02 8.53
C ALA A 48 17.68 4.63 7.98
N PRO A 49 18.65 3.73 7.75
CA PRO A 49 18.36 2.37 7.27
C PRO A 49 17.70 1.48 8.34
N GLU A 50 17.79 1.86 9.62
CA GLU A 50 17.37 1.02 10.76
C GLU A 50 15.86 1.10 11.07
N SER A 51 15.10 1.92 10.34
CA SER A 51 13.64 2.01 10.50
C SER A 51 12.96 2.14 9.14
N PRO A 52 12.85 1.03 8.38
CA PRO A 52 12.13 1.04 7.12
C PRO A 52 10.66 1.36 7.38
N LEU A 53 10.23 2.53 6.92
CA LEU A 53 8.82 2.90 6.90
C LEU A 53 8.15 2.21 5.72
N PHE A 54 7.06 1.52 6.02
CA PHE A 54 6.19 0.91 5.02
C PHE A 54 4.83 1.56 5.09
N VAL A 55 4.22 1.84 3.94
CA VAL A 55 2.80 2.16 3.86
C VAL A 55 2.05 0.95 3.32
N LYS A 56 0.99 0.52 3.99
CA LYS A 56 0.17 -0.60 3.54
C LYS A 56 -1.14 -0.14 2.90
N LEU A 57 -1.49 -0.74 1.77
CA LEU A 57 -2.79 -0.66 1.11
C LEU A 57 -3.37 -2.06 0.98
N THR A 58 -4.51 -2.30 1.61
CA THR A 58 -5.22 -3.58 1.48
C THR A 58 -6.27 -3.44 0.39
N LEU A 59 -6.19 -4.26 -0.65
CA LEU A 59 -7.08 -4.28 -1.82
C LEU A 59 -8.04 -5.46 -1.76
N THR A 60 -9.26 -5.26 -2.23
CA THR A 60 -10.24 -6.30 -2.53
C THR A 60 -10.76 -6.12 -3.95
N GLU A 61 -10.91 -7.21 -4.68
CA GLU A 61 -11.44 -7.18 -6.05
C GLU A 61 -12.96 -6.91 -6.01
N ARG A 62 -13.42 -5.99 -6.86
CA ARG A 62 -14.84 -5.65 -7.04
C ARG A 62 -15.34 -6.28 -8.34
N PRO A 63 -16.59 -6.77 -8.37
CA PRO A 63 -17.17 -7.30 -9.60
C PRO A 63 -17.22 -6.20 -10.67
N ALA A 64 -16.81 -6.55 -11.89
CA ALA A 64 -16.66 -5.64 -13.01
C ALA A 64 -17.43 -6.17 -14.23
N ASN A 65 -18.13 -5.28 -14.95
CA ASN A 65 -18.92 -5.61 -16.13
C ASN A 65 -18.28 -5.16 -17.45
N ASP A 66 -17.13 -4.49 -17.40
CA ASP A 66 -16.48 -3.78 -18.52
C ASP A 66 -15.20 -4.46 -19.02
N GLY A 67 -14.84 -5.62 -18.47
CA GLY A 67 -13.60 -6.33 -18.81
C GLY A 67 -12.34 -5.71 -18.20
N GLU A 68 -12.46 -4.67 -17.36
CA GLU A 68 -11.40 -4.17 -16.49
C GLU A 68 -11.49 -4.84 -15.13
N ARG A 69 -10.37 -4.88 -14.39
CA ARG A 69 -10.40 -5.35 -13.01
C ARG A 69 -10.43 -4.16 -12.08
N HIS A 70 -11.52 -4.04 -11.33
CA HIS A 70 -11.71 -2.98 -10.36
C HIS A 70 -11.37 -3.48 -8.96
N PHE A 71 -10.68 -2.64 -8.20
CA PHE A 71 -10.30 -2.91 -6.83
C PHE A 71 -10.75 -1.75 -5.96
N GLU A 72 -11.20 -2.09 -4.77
CA GLU A 72 -11.39 -1.16 -3.68
C GLU A 72 -10.31 -1.41 -2.65
N GLY A 73 -9.76 -0.36 -2.06
CA GLY A 73 -8.67 -0.53 -1.12
C GLY A 73 -8.67 0.48 0.02
N LEU A 74 -8.12 0.06 1.15
CA LEU A 74 -7.93 0.92 2.30
C LEU A 74 -6.43 1.11 2.55
N VAL A 75 -5.98 2.36 2.53
CA VAL A 75 -4.66 2.71 3.02
C VAL A 75 -4.69 2.65 4.53
N GLU A 76 -3.67 2.07 5.15
CA GLU A 76 -3.60 1.96 6.60
C GLU A 76 -3.79 3.32 7.28
N ASN A 77 -4.48 3.32 8.42
CA ASN A 77 -4.81 4.53 9.19
C ASN A 77 -5.63 5.59 8.43
N GLN A 78 -6.16 5.26 7.24
CA GLN A 78 -7.15 6.09 6.54
C GLN A 78 -8.54 5.49 6.64
N LYS A 79 -9.56 6.36 6.64
CA LYS A 79 -10.97 5.97 6.77
C LYS A 79 -11.69 5.86 5.42
N TRP A 80 -11.15 6.52 4.39
CA TRP A 80 -11.79 6.59 3.09
C TRP A 80 -11.19 5.54 2.16
N PRO A 81 -12.01 4.65 1.58
CA PRO A 81 -11.52 3.70 0.60
C PRO A 81 -11.11 4.44 -0.67
N ILE A 82 -10.10 3.90 -1.34
CA ILE A 82 -9.68 4.31 -2.68
C ILE A 82 -10.13 3.27 -3.68
N THR A 83 -10.49 3.71 -4.88
CA THR A 83 -10.78 2.83 -6.01
C THR A 83 -9.64 2.90 -7.00
N LEU A 84 -9.32 1.76 -7.58
CA LEU A 84 -8.34 1.63 -8.65
C LEU A 84 -8.80 0.59 -9.66
N SER A 85 -8.50 0.82 -10.92
CA SER A 85 -8.78 -0.14 -11.97
C SER A 85 -7.51 -0.49 -12.73
N ILE A 86 -7.40 -1.76 -13.12
CA ILE A 86 -6.32 -2.28 -13.94
C ILE A 86 -6.95 -2.66 -15.28
N ASP A 87 -6.43 -2.04 -16.35
CA ASP A 87 -6.92 -2.29 -17.70
C ASP A 87 -6.41 -3.63 -18.25
N GLN A 88 -6.87 -3.98 -19.46
CA GLN A 88 -6.47 -5.22 -20.15
C GLN A 88 -5.00 -5.25 -20.55
N ASN A 89 -4.31 -4.10 -20.54
CA ASN A 89 -2.88 -3.98 -20.80
C ASN A 89 -2.04 -4.08 -19.52
N PHE A 90 -2.66 -4.44 -18.39
CA PHE A 90 -2.02 -4.50 -17.08
C PHE A 90 -1.49 -3.13 -16.62
N VAL A 91 -2.18 -2.05 -17.01
CA VAL A 91 -1.84 -0.69 -16.61
C VAL A 91 -2.80 -0.24 -15.51
N LEU A 92 -2.23 0.26 -14.41
CA LEU A 92 -3.00 0.85 -13.32
C LEU A 92 -3.54 2.22 -13.76
N LYS A 93 -4.86 2.37 -13.75
CA LYS A 93 -5.51 3.67 -13.93
C LYS A 93 -5.50 4.42 -12.61
N ASN A 94 -4.84 5.58 -12.61
CA ASN A 94 -4.70 6.49 -11.47
C ASN A 94 -4.03 5.87 -10.24
N PHE A 95 -2.70 5.92 -10.22
CA PHE A 95 -1.94 5.55 -9.03
C PHE A 95 -2.29 6.47 -7.84
N PRO A 96 -2.61 5.94 -6.64
CA PRO A 96 -3.14 6.70 -5.51
C PRO A 96 -2.06 7.49 -4.74
N HIS A 97 -1.29 8.32 -5.44
CA HIS A 97 -0.13 9.03 -4.87
C HIS A 97 -0.49 9.84 -3.61
N GLY A 98 -1.57 10.63 -3.66
CA GLY A 98 -1.97 11.50 -2.55
C GLY A 98 -2.28 10.73 -1.28
N SER A 99 -3.03 9.62 -1.38
CA SER A 99 -3.36 8.79 -0.22
C SER A 99 -2.11 8.14 0.39
N ILE A 100 -1.20 7.62 -0.44
CA ILE A 100 0.04 7.03 0.07
C ILE A 100 0.97 8.09 0.67
N ASP A 101 1.05 9.29 0.07
CA ASP A 101 1.84 10.41 0.59
C ASP A 101 1.36 10.87 1.97
N VAL A 102 0.04 11.02 2.16
CA VAL A 102 -0.54 11.39 3.47
C VAL A 102 -0.24 10.33 4.54
N ALA A 103 -0.40 9.04 4.22
CA ALA A 103 -0.08 7.97 5.15
C ALA A 103 1.43 7.93 5.50
N TRP A 104 2.27 8.19 4.50
CA TRP A 104 3.71 8.28 4.66
C TRP A 104 4.12 9.43 5.60
N GLU A 105 3.58 10.63 5.37
CA GLU A 105 3.83 11.81 6.22
C GLU A 105 3.38 11.59 7.65
N HIS A 106 2.23 10.94 7.85
CA HIS A 106 1.75 10.59 9.19
C HIS A 106 2.73 9.64 9.90
N LYS A 107 3.23 8.61 9.22
CA LYS A 107 4.25 7.71 9.78
C LYS A 107 5.57 8.42 10.08
N LEU A 108 6.01 9.32 9.21
CA LEU A 108 7.19 10.16 9.47
C LEU A 108 7.01 11.02 10.73
N CYS A 109 5.85 11.66 10.89
CA CYS A 109 5.54 12.48 12.06
C CYS A 109 5.62 11.65 13.36
N VAL A 110 4.95 10.50 13.40
CA VAL A 110 4.96 9.61 14.58
C VAL A 110 6.35 9.06 14.87
N SER A 111 7.14 8.69 13.84
CA SER A 111 8.50 8.17 14.03
C SER A 111 9.47 9.18 14.64
N ARG A 112 9.18 10.48 14.50
CA ARG A 112 10.00 11.58 15.03
C ARG A 112 9.64 11.97 16.46
N ILE A 113 8.54 11.46 17.01
CA ILE A 113 8.12 11.74 18.39
C ILE A 113 8.77 10.67 19.28
N PRO A 114 9.73 11.02 20.14
CA PRO A 114 10.30 10.07 21.08
C PRO A 114 9.22 9.58 22.05
N LEU A 115 9.05 8.26 22.15
CA LEU A 115 8.10 7.62 23.07
C LEU A 115 8.45 7.85 24.56
N TRP A 116 9.64 8.38 24.83
CA TRP A 116 10.14 8.67 26.17
C TRP A 116 10.54 10.14 26.24
N THR A 117 9.62 11.01 26.70
CA THR A 117 10.01 12.30 27.25
C THR A 117 10.77 12.03 28.54
N LYS A 118 12.03 12.48 28.64
CA LYS A 118 12.79 12.45 29.89
C LYS A 118 12.17 13.45 30.88
N GLU A 119 11.02 13.13 31.44
CA GLU A 119 10.59 13.71 32.71
C GLU A 119 11.04 12.77 33.85
N SER A 120 12.35 12.72 34.05
CA SER A 120 12.94 12.31 35.32
C SER A 120 13.61 13.53 35.92
N THR A 121 12.81 14.50 36.34
CA THR A 121 13.18 15.40 37.43
C THR A 121 12.66 14.78 38.72
N ALA A 122 13.42 13.83 39.26
CA ALA A 122 13.37 13.53 40.68
C ALA A 122 14.12 14.67 41.40
N VAL A 123 13.38 15.47 42.17
CA VAL A 123 13.91 16.32 43.25
C VAL A 123 13.45 15.71 44.55
#